data_AF-A0A1L7TR85-F1
#
_entry.id   AF-A0A1L7TR85-F1
#
_cell.length_a   1.000
_cell.length_b   1.000
_cell.length_c   1.000
_cell.angle_alpha   90.00
_cell.angle_beta   90.00
_cell.angle_gamma   90.00
#
_symmetry.space_group_name_H-M   'P 1'
#
loop_
_entity.id
_entity.type
_entity.pdbx_description
1 polymer ?
#
loop_
_entity_poly.entity_id
_entity_poly.type
_entity_poly.pdbx_seq_one_letter_code
_entity_poly.pdbx_strand_id
1 'polypeptide(L)'
;MSLTEFHFFSQLPLELRQEIYRLATPPRFVHVLRFAEQDYDEFAERIRTTPNALRLDESLTHFSFNWRSQIPSQTKQTTLERYGFSSAKSPYRPWDVTKLAPQISLDWLSENPGYAWELCREVELFSTAPIPALLHTCRESRGVLIKKGYQLAFRSRSHGPQTWFNFDTDVLFISRGDDWGTKHRVLSGCAWDIGQFHPIDMQKVKRVALEESTGSLYLAHPSFSQANYTLADLSSVLRVFQHLEELLLVEWSDPYMDEIRPLKTSIARGTKRHNYDTEFIWSYQPVSEVDALLQMFPPEDYMSTLAVTCIGPYGELFKNHKQLQRNEYFDIIQTSLRKKLAENRNRVVSRYKPDVELWWEIPKVTAVHVMSNWGHEILGREREGALSRIFKLRKKWKADQKRQSNSLPQREGDGYEADEEAYNLALEEEDPYEAQRTWWIREGIVPFLDE
;
A
#
# COMPACT_ATOMS: atom_id res chain seq x y z
N MET A 1 22.85 24.89 -29.62
CA MET A 1 23.82 25.87 -29.05
C MET A 1 24.98 25.07 -28.48
N SER A 2 26.22 25.34 -28.90
CA SER A 2 27.40 24.70 -28.32
C SER A 2 27.75 25.39 -27.00
N LEU A 3 27.77 24.64 -25.89
CA LEU A 3 28.24 25.13 -24.58
C LEU A 3 29.76 25.29 -24.63
N THR A 4 30.25 26.52 -24.87
CA THR A 4 31.69 26.83 -24.99
C THR A 4 32.36 27.22 -23.68
N GLU A 5 31.60 27.43 -22.60
CA GLU A 5 32.12 27.85 -21.30
C GLU A 5 31.49 27.01 -20.16
N PHE A 6 32.33 26.54 -19.23
CA PHE A 6 31.90 25.87 -18.01
C PHE A 6 32.04 26.83 -16.83
N HIS A 7 30.92 27.33 -16.30
CA HIS A 7 30.94 28.16 -15.10
C HIS A 7 31.08 27.28 -13.86
N PHE A 8 32.04 27.61 -12.99
CA PHE A 8 32.17 26.93 -11.70
C PHE A 8 30.88 27.08 -10.89
N PHE A 9 30.42 25.99 -10.27
CA PHE A 9 29.13 25.98 -9.56
C PHE A 9 29.04 27.12 -8.53
N SER A 10 30.09 27.38 -7.77
CA SER A 10 30.13 28.44 -6.75
C SER A 10 30.03 29.87 -7.30
N GLN A 11 30.29 30.06 -8.59
CA GLN A 11 30.18 31.36 -9.27
C GLN A 11 28.78 31.61 -9.83
N LEU A 12 27.90 30.60 -9.80
CA LEU A 12 26.50 30.79 -10.19
C LEU A 12 25.78 31.67 -9.16
N PRO A 13 24.85 32.54 -9.61
CA PRO A 13 23.90 33.22 -8.74
C PRO A 13 23.25 32.28 -7.73
N LEU A 14 22.99 32.78 -6.51
CA LEU A 14 22.44 31.97 -5.43
C LEU A 14 21.13 31.29 -5.83
N GLU A 15 20.30 32.00 -6.59
CA GLU A 15 19.01 31.53 -7.09
C GLU A 15 19.18 30.31 -7.99
N LEU A 16 20.16 30.34 -8.90
CA LEU A 16 20.46 29.21 -9.78
C LEU A 16 21.01 28.02 -9.00
N ARG A 17 21.88 28.25 -8.00
CA ARG A 17 22.39 27.16 -7.16
C ARG A 17 21.29 26.51 -6.34
N GLN A 18 20.40 27.30 -5.76
CA GLN A 18 19.22 26.80 -5.03
C GLN A 18 18.29 26.00 -5.93
N GLU A 19 18.12 26.44 -7.17
CA GLU A 19 17.31 25.72 -8.16
C GLU A 19 17.96 24.41 -8.57
N ILE A 20 19.28 24.38 -8.78
CA ILE A 20 20.01 23.14 -9.04
C ILE A 20 19.88 22.18 -7.85
N TYR A 21 20.02 22.66 -6.62
CA TYR A 21 19.83 21.81 -5.43
C TYR A 21 18.42 21.22 -5.34
N ARG A 22 17.40 22.00 -5.74
CA ARG A 22 16.02 21.56 -5.80
C ARG A 22 15.83 20.47 -6.84
N LEU A 23 16.27 20.70 -8.07
CA LEU A 23 16.11 19.76 -9.18
C LEU A 23 16.90 18.47 -8.97
N ALA A 24 18.06 18.56 -8.31
CA ALA A 24 18.88 17.41 -7.95
C ALA A 24 18.38 16.64 -6.70
N THR A 25 17.28 17.08 -6.08
CA THR A 25 16.64 16.38 -4.96
C THR A 25 15.17 16.11 -5.29
N PRO A 26 14.88 15.18 -6.23
CA PRO A 26 13.51 14.89 -6.62
C PRO A 26 12.71 14.23 -5.48
N PRO A 27 11.37 14.31 -5.54
CA PRO A 27 10.49 13.48 -4.72
C PRO A 27 10.88 12.01 -4.74
N ARG A 28 10.70 11.33 -3.62
CA ARG A 28 11.12 9.94 -3.44
C ARG A 28 10.19 9.16 -2.53
N PHE A 29 10.21 7.84 -2.69
CA PHE A 29 9.59 6.93 -1.74
C PHE A 29 10.56 6.67 -0.59
N VAL A 30 10.08 6.93 0.62
CA VAL A 30 10.82 6.65 1.84
C VAL A 30 10.15 5.47 2.51
N HIS A 31 10.69 4.28 2.27
CA HIS A 31 10.25 3.06 2.92
C HIS A 31 10.71 3.09 4.38
N VAL A 32 9.77 3.21 5.32
CA VAL A 32 10.05 3.16 6.75
C VAL A 32 9.81 1.74 7.26
N LEU A 33 10.89 1.11 7.69
CA LEU A 33 10.92 -0.21 8.30
C LEU A 33 10.88 -0.10 9.82
N ARG A 34 10.51 -1.22 10.43
CA ARG A 34 10.49 -1.40 11.88
C ARG A 34 11.56 -2.42 12.26
N PHE A 35 12.22 -2.16 13.36
CA PHE A 35 13.06 -3.15 14.03
C PHE A 35 12.68 -3.20 15.50
N ALA A 36 12.39 -4.40 16.00
CA ALA A 36 12.14 -4.65 17.41
C ALA A 36 13.17 -5.69 17.86
N GLU A 37 14.09 -5.31 18.74
CA GLU A 37 15.09 -6.23 19.30
C GLU A 37 14.48 -7.12 20.39
N GLN A 38 13.36 -6.70 20.96
CA GLN A 38 12.74 -7.34 22.10
C GLN A 38 12.03 -8.65 21.69
N ASP A 39 12.21 -9.69 22.50
CA ASP A 39 11.46 -10.94 22.38
C ASP A 39 10.08 -10.81 23.07
N TYR A 40 9.04 -11.32 22.40
CA TYR A 40 7.67 -11.22 22.91
C TYR A 40 7.46 -12.05 24.17
N ASP A 41 8.02 -13.27 24.24
CA ASP A 41 7.80 -14.16 25.38
C ASP A 41 8.52 -13.63 26.63
N GLU A 42 9.76 -13.13 26.46
CA GLU A 42 10.48 -12.44 27.53
C GLU A 42 9.74 -11.19 28.02
N PHE A 43 9.20 -10.39 27.09
CA PHE A 43 8.38 -9.24 27.45
C PHE A 43 7.13 -9.66 28.21
N ALA A 44 6.41 -10.67 27.73
CA ALA A 44 5.16 -11.13 28.32
C ALA A 44 5.37 -11.63 29.75
N GLU A 45 6.44 -12.40 29.99
CA GLU A 45 6.82 -12.85 31.35
C GLU A 45 7.20 -11.67 32.26
N ARG A 46 7.94 -10.68 31.73
CA ARG A 46 8.29 -9.48 32.49
C ARG A 46 7.07 -8.67 32.90
N ILE A 47 6.08 -8.48 32.03
CA ILE A 47 4.86 -7.73 32.35
C ILE A 47 3.98 -8.51 33.33
N ARG A 48 3.88 -9.84 33.22
CA ARG A 48 3.16 -10.69 34.18
C ARG A 48 3.75 -10.62 35.58
N THR A 49 5.08 -10.60 35.69
CA THR A 49 5.79 -10.60 36.99
C THR A 49 5.95 -9.21 37.59
N THR A 50 6.18 -8.19 36.76
CA THR A 50 6.54 -6.83 37.19
C THR A 50 5.76 -5.74 36.41
N PRO A 51 4.44 -5.67 36.55
CA PRO A 51 3.60 -4.74 35.76
C PRO A 51 3.89 -3.26 36.03
N ASN A 52 4.38 -2.91 37.23
CA ASN A 52 4.70 -1.53 37.61
C ASN A 52 5.91 -0.94 36.84
N ALA A 53 6.68 -1.77 36.12
CA ALA A 53 7.75 -1.29 35.25
C ALA A 53 7.23 -0.66 33.95
N LEU A 54 5.98 -0.96 33.56
CA LEU A 54 5.39 -0.48 32.33
C LEU A 54 5.11 1.03 32.41
N ARG A 55 5.56 1.78 31.39
CA ARG A 55 5.27 3.21 31.23
C ARG A 55 4.54 3.43 29.92
N LEU A 56 3.25 3.75 30.03
CA LEU A 56 2.43 4.19 28.90
C LEU A 56 2.82 5.61 28.49
N ASP A 57 2.81 5.89 27.19
CA ASP A 57 3.12 7.20 26.62
C ASP A 57 1.83 8.02 26.36
N GLU A 58 1.89 9.34 26.52
CA GLU A 58 0.75 10.23 26.30
C GLU A 58 0.20 10.14 24.86
N SER A 59 1.07 9.86 23.88
CA SER A 59 0.69 9.77 22.47
C SER A 59 -0.32 8.66 22.17
N LEU A 60 -0.51 7.70 23.08
CA LEU A 60 -1.52 6.63 22.95
C LEU A 60 -2.94 7.19 22.91
N THR A 61 -3.17 8.37 23.49
CA THR A 61 -4.46 9.09 23.41
C THR A 61 -4.88 9.39 21.98
N HIS A 62 -3.93 9.65 21.07
CA HIS A 62 -4.20 9.88 19.65
C HIS A 62 -4.87 8.68 18.98
N PHE A 63 -4.56 7.47 19.44
CA PHE A 63 -5.08 6.21 18.90
C PHE A 63 -6.29 5.69 19.69
N SER A 64 -6.81 6.47 20.64
CA SER A 64 -7.85 5.99 21.57
C SER A 64 -9.09 5.48 20.89
N PHE A 65 -9.42 6.03 19.73
CA PHE A 65 -10.57 5.57 18.96
C PHE A 65 -10.47 4.11 18.48
N ASN A 66 -9.26 3.53 18.40
CA ASN A 66 -9.03 2.14 18.04
C ASN A 66 -9.07 1.22 19.28
N TRP A 67 -8.41 1.61 20.37
CA TRP A 67 -8.25 0.73 21.53
C TRP A 67 -9.33 0.89 22.61
N ARG A 68 -10.01 2.04 22.72
CA ARG A 68 -10.93 2.35 23.85
C ARG A 68 -12.13 1.42 23.98
N SER A 69 -12.58 0.80 22.89
CA SER A 69 -13.68 -0.18 22.91
C SER A 69 -13.19 -1.61 23.17
N GLN A 70 -11.88 -1.84 23.10
CA GLN A 70 -11.25 -3.16 23.26
C GLN A 70 -10.68 -3.34 24.67
N ILE A 71 -10.22 -2.24 25.29
CA ILE A 71 -9.64 -2.25 26.63
C ILE A 71 -10.71 -1.81 27.66
N PRO A 72 -10.97 -2.61 28.71
CA PRO A 72 -11.93 -2.25 29.74
C PRO A 72 -11.47 -1.02 30.52
N SER A 73 -12.38 -0.06 30.69
CA SER A 73 -12.13 1.19 31.43
C SER A 73 -12.15 1.03 32.96
N GLN A 74 -12.62 -0.12 33.46
CA GLN A 74 -12.68 -0.43 34.89
C GLN A 74 -12.15 -1.84 35.14
N THR A 75 -11.28 -1.97 36.13
CA THR A 75 -10.86 -3.28 36.65
C THR A 75 -11.71 -3.70 37.84
N LYS A 76 -11.80 -5.01 38.06
CA LYS A 76 -12.48 -5.59 39.23
C LYS A 76 -11.68 -5.42 40.53
N GLN A 77 -10.42 -4.98 40.44
CA GLN A 77 -9.50 -4.87 41.56
C GLN A 77 -9.77 -3.59 42.36
N THR A 78 -10.01 -3.77 43.66
CA THR A 78 -10.15 -2.67 44.62
C THR A 78 -8.77 -2.11 44.96
N THR A 79 -8.62 -0.79 44.94
CA THR A 79 -7.35 -0.18 45.35
C THR A 79 -7.13 -0.39 46.85
N LEU A 80 -5.87 -0.46 47.29
CA LEU A 80 -5.50 -0.59 48.70
C LEU A 80 -6.06 0.58 49.55
N GLU A 81 -6.35 1.72 48.92
CA GLU A 81 -7.04 2.86 49.55
C GLU A 81 -8.44 2.48 50.07
N ARG A 82 -9.17 1.56 49.41
CA ARG A 82 -10.45 1.06 49.92
C ARG A 82 -10.31 0.28 51.23
N TYR A 83 -9.11 -0.18 51.56
CA TYR A 83 -8.78 -0.87 52.81
C TYR A 83 -8.02 0.03 53.80
N GLY A 84 -7.96 1.34 53.56
CA GLY A 84 -7.36 2.32 54.47
C GLY A 84 -5.86 2.53 54.30
N PHE A 85 -5.21 1.93 53.29
CA PHE A 85 -3.82 2.21 52.98
C PHE A 85 -3.71 3.47 52.12
N SER A 86 -2.91 4.45 52.54
CA SER A 86 -2.63 5.64 51.73
C SER A 86 -1.19 5.61 51.22
N SER A 87 -1.01 5.88 49.93
CA SER A 87 0.30 6.13 49.33
C SER A 87 0.51 7.64 49.23
N ALA A 88 1.68 8.14 49.65
CA ALA A 88 2.06 9.53 49.44
C ALA A 88 2.46 9.82 47.98
N LYS A 89 2.71 8.78 47.16
CA LYS A 89 3.03 8.91 45.73
C LYS A 89 1.75 8.80 44.92
N SER A 90 1.46 9.84 44.13
CA SER A 90 0.40 9.80 43.13
C SER A 90 0.72 8.70 42.08
N PRO A 91 -0.28 7.91 41.65
CA PRO A 91 -0.09 6.93 40.60
C PRO A 91 0.32 7.61 39.29
N TYR A 92 1.20 6.96 38.52
CA TYR A 92 1.59 7.44 37.20
C TYR A 92 0.35 7.50 36.30
N ARG A 93 0.05 8.69 35.78
CA ARG A 93 -1.05 8.93 34.84
C ARG A 93 -0.48 9.65 33.62
N PRO A 94 -0.34 8.94 32.48
CA PRO A 94 0.23 9.51 31.26
C PRO A 94 -0.67 10.56 30.59
N TRP A 95 -1.98 10.57 30.88
CA TRP A 95 -2.94 11.54 30.37
C TRP A 95 -4.10 11.74 31.35
N ASP A 96 -4.87 12.80 31.14
CA ASP A 96 -6.12 13.04 31.86
C ASP A 96 -7.22 12.07 31.40
N VAL A 97 -7.81 11.36 32.36
CA VAL A 97 -8.81 10.32 32.08
C VAL A 97 -10.11 10.96 31.61
N THR A 98 -10.53 10.64 30.39
CA THR A 98 -11.77 11.11 29.77
C THR A 98 -12.56 9.93 29.19
N LYS A 99 -13.78 10.18 28.71
CA LYS A 99 -14.53 9.17 27.93
C LYS A 99 -13.83 8.81 26.61
N LEU A 100 -13.02 9.73 26.08
CA LEU A 100 -12.29 9.59 24.83
C LEU A 100 -11.00 8.81 25.02
N ALA A 101 -10.29 9.07 26.11
CA ALA A 101 -9.08 8.38 26.51
C ALA A 101 -9.26 7.85 27.95
N PRO A 102 -9.94 6.69 28.09
CA PRO A 102 -10.13 6.10 29.41
C PRO A 102 -8.81 5.64 30.01
N GLN A 103 -8.79 5.41 31.31
CA GLN A 103 -7.63 4.84 31.98
C GLN A 103 -7.39 3.41 31.49
N ILE A 104 -6.13 3.08 31.21
CA ILE A 104 -5.70 1.69 30.96
C ILE A 104 -5.08 1.17 32.27
N SER A 105 -5.58 0.04 32.75
CA SER A 105 -5.06 -0.58 33.98
C SER A 105 -3.83 -1.42 33.69
N LEU A 106 -2.78 -1.23 34.51
CA LEU A 106 -1.57 -2.06 34.47
C LEU A 106 -1.85 -3.52 34.88
N ASP A 107 -2.75 -3.75 35.84
CA ASP A 107 -3.13 -5.09 36.27
C ASP A 107 -3.77 -5.86 35.11
N TRP A 108 -4.68 -5.21 34.39
CA TRP A 108 -5.31 -5.81 33.21
C TRP A 108 -4.28 -6.07 32.10
N LEU A 109 -3.35 -5.14 31.86
CA LEU A 109 -2.27 -5.34 30.88
C LEU A 109 -1.34 -6.49 31.27
N SER A 110 -1.14 -6.75 32.56
CA SER A 110 -0.34 -7.90 33.04
C SER A 110 -0.97 -9.25 32.70
N GLU A 111 -2.29 -9.32 32.72
CA GLU A 111 -3.05 -10.49 32.29
C GLU A 111 -3.18 -10.58 30.75
N ASN A 112 -2.96 -9.47 30.05
CA ASN A 112 -3.16 -9.33 28.60
C ASN A 112 -1.90 -8.79 27.89
N PRO A 113 -0.78 -9.52 27.92
CA PRO A 113 0.52 -9.03 27.43
C PRO A 113 0.53 -8.67 25.94
N GLY A 114 -0.33 -9.28 25.11
CA GLY A 114 -0.48 -8.89 23.70
C GLY A 114 -0.95 -7.44 23.51
N TYR A 115 -1.79 -6.91 24.42
CA TYR A 115 -2.15 -5.49 24.41
C TYR A 115 -1.01 -4.64 24.94
N ALA A 116 -0.32 -5.08 26.00
CA ALA A 116 0.82 -4.36 26.55
C ALA A 116 1.95 -4.21 25.52
N TRP A 117 2.20 -5.26 24.73
CA TRP A 117 3.16 -5.29 23.64
C TRP A 117 2.89 -4.19 22.62
N GLU A 118 1.67 -4.13 22.11
CA GLU A 118 1.28 -3.11 21.12
C GLU A 118 1.41 -1.69 21.64
N LEU A 119 1.09 -1.47 22.92
CA LEU A 119 1.13 -0.14 23.55
C LEU A 119 2.56 0.32 23.88
N CYS A 120 3.48 -0.59 24.19
CA CYS A 120 4.72 -0.25 24.90
C CYS A 120 5.99 -0.90 24.35
N ARG A 121 5.91 -1.78 23.35
CA ARG A 121 7.10 -2.45 22.83
C ARG A 121 8.10 -1.43 22.29
N GLU A 122 9.37 -1.81 22.40
CA GLU A 122 10.46 -1.02 21.86
C GLU A 122 10.55 -1.27 20.34
N VAL A 123 10.46 -0.18 19.57
CA VAL A 123 10.51 -0.23 18.10
C VAL A 123 11.39 0.91 17.63
N GLU A 124 12.38 0.57 16.80
CA GLU A 124 13.12 1.52 16.00
C GLU A 124 12.43 1.67 14.64
N LEU A 125 12.23 2.93 14.22
CA LEU A 125 11.74 3.26 12.90
C LEU A 125 12.89 3.85 12.08
N PHE A 126 13.26 3.17 11.00
CA PHE A 126 14.38 3.56 10.15
C PHE A 126 14.03 3.37 8.68
N SER A 127 14.82 3.95 7.78
CA SER A 127 14.60 3.80 6.34
C SER A 127 15.87 3.33 5.64
N THR A 128 15.68 2.47 4.64
CA THR A 128 16.73 2.08 3.69
C THR A 128 16.81 3.02 2.49
N ALA A 129 15.90 3.99 2.37
CA ALA A 129 15.93 4.97 1.29
C ALA A 129 17.22 5.81 1.36
N PRO A 130 17.92 6.02 0.23
CA PRO A 130 19.21 6.70 0.21
C PRO A 130 19.04 8.14 0.71
N ILE A 131 19.84 8.60 1.67
CA ILE A 131 19.75 10.00 2.15
C ILE A 131 20.11 10.94 0.99
N PRO A 132 19.38 12.07 0.76
CA PRO A 132 19.70 12.96 -0.35
C PRO A 132 21.15 13.43 -0.26
N ALA A 133 21.93 13.17 -1.30
CA ALA A 133 23.38 13.45 -1.30
C ALA A 133 23.69 14.91 -0.96
N LEU A 134 22.80 15.83 -1.37
CA LEU A 134 22.92 17.26 -1.11
C LEU A 134 22.74 17.65 0.36
N LEU A 135 22.18 16.79 1.23
CA LEU A 135 22.22 17.00 2.69
C LEU A 135 23.62 16.80 3.28
N HIS A 136 24.50 16.10 2.55
CA HIS A 136 25.85 15.74 2.99
C HIS A 136 26.96 16.40 2.17
N THR A 137 26.62 17.13 1.09
CA THR A 137 27.61 17.72 0.18
C THR A 137 28.29 18.95 0.78
N CYS A 138 27.53 19.97 1.17
CA CYS A 138 28.10 21.19 1.77
C CYS A 138 27.09 21.90 2.69
N ARG A 139 27.56 22.88 3.47
CA ARG A 139 26.71 23.66 4.39
C ARG A 139 25.58 24.39 3.67
N GLU A 140 25.84 24.90 2.48
CA GLU A 140 24.85 25.64 1.71
C GLU A 140 23.72 24.73 1.24
N SER A 141 24.05 23.64 0.54
CA SER A 141 23.06 22.68 0.04
C SER A 141 22.22 22.10 1.18
N ARG A 142 22.86 21.72 2.30
CA ARG A 142 22.16 21.26 3.51
C ARG A 142 21.21 22.32 4.06
N GLY A 143 21.67 23.56 4.16
CA GLY A 143 20.85 24.68 4.65
C GLY A 143 19.65 24.98 3.75
N VAL A 144 19.82 24.87 2.42
CA VAL A 144 18.74 25.02 1.44
C VAL A 144 17.71 23.90 1.60
N LEU A 145 18.15 22.64 1.69
CA LEU A 145 17.24 21.51 1.83
C LEU A 145 16.48 21.50 3.16
N ILE A 146 17.13 21.85 4.28
CA ILE A 146 16.45 21.99 5.58
C ILE A 146 15.40 23.11 5.52
N LYS A 147 15.73 24.27 4.93
CA LYS A 147 14.77 25.36 4.71
C LYS A 147 13.59 24.96 3.83
N LYS A 148 13.77 23.96 2.96
CA LYS A 148 12.72 23.40 2.09
C LYS A 148 11.87 22.32 2.77
N GLY A 149 12.15 21.97 4.02
CA GLY A 149 11.31 21.05 4.80
C GLY A 149 11.96 19.71 5.15
N TYR A 150 13.18 19.41 4.69
CA TYR A 150 13.88 18.21 5.14
C TYR A 150 14.23 18.28 6.63
N GLN A 151 13.82 17.25 7.38
CA GLN A 151 14.14 17.07 8.79
C GLN A 151 14.26 15.58 9.12
N LEU A 152 14.87 15.26 10.27
CA LEU A 152 14.77 13.91 10.84
C LEU A 152 13.35 13.69 11.36
N ALA A 153 12.72 12.62 10.89
CA ALA A 153 11.33 12.26 11.16
C ALA A 153 11.19 10.78 11.56
N PHE A 154 9.96 10.44 11.94
CA PHE A 154 9.50 9.11 12.30
C PHE A 154 10.19 8.60 13.57
N ARG A 155 9.95 9.32 14.67
CA ARG A 155 10.24 8.80 16.00
C ARG A 155 9.18 7.77 16.41
N SER A 156 9.55 6.84 17.27
CA SER A 156 8.61 5.99 18.01
C SER A 156 8.47 6.52 19.45
N ARG A 157 7.76 5.77 20.30
CA ARG A 157 7.67 6.08 21.75
C ARG A 157 8.95 5.72 22.51
N SER A 158 9.77 4.83 21.95
CA SER A 158 10.99 4.32 22.57
C SER A 158 12.27 4.92 21.94
N HIS A 159 12.20 5.34 20.68
CA HIS A 159 13.37 5.78 19.92
C HIS A 159 13.15 7.12 19.22
N GLY A 160 14.21 7.92 19.14
CA GLY A 160 14.22 9.21 18.44
C GLY A 160 14.06 9.07 16.92
N PRO A 161 13.84 10.19 16.20
CA PRO A 161 13.68 10.16 14.75
C PRO A 161 15.01 9.86 14.05
N GLN A 162 15.01 8.94 13.07
CA GLN A 162 16.22 8.46 12.40
C GLN A 162 16.21 8.66 10.87
N THR A 163 15.07 9.07 10.29
CA THR A 163 14.90 9.10 8.83
C THR A 163 14.80 10.53 8.33
N TRP A 164 15.65 10.92 7.37
CA TRP A 164 15.48 12.20 6.67
C TRP A 164 14.24 12.17 5.78
N PHE A 165 13.30 13.08 6.00
CA PHE A 165 12.05 13.13 5.27
C PHE A 165 11.65 14.58 4.99
N ASN A 166 11.08 14.82 3.81
CA ASN A 166 10.40 16.06 3.48
C ASN A 166 8.90 15.81 3.36
N PHE A 167 8.12 16.33 4.31
CA PHE A 167 6.67 16.13 4.37
C PHE A 167 5.90 16.69 3.17
N ASP A 168 6.46 17.68 2.46
CA ASP A 168 5.84 18.30 1.29
C ASP A 168 6.16 17.58 -0.01
N THR A 169 7.28 16.84 -0.12
CA THR A 169 7.74 16.23 -1.38
C THR A 169 7.91 14.71 -1.35
N ASP A 170 8.25 14.13 -0.20
CA ASP A 170 8.46 12.70 -0.09
C ASP A 170 7.11 11.96 0.07
N VAL A 171 7.13 10.66 -0.24
CA VAL A 171 6.02 9.73 -0.01
C VAL A 171 6.45 8.74 1.06
N LEU A 172 5.65 8.62 2.12
CA LEU A 172 5.87 7.61 3.16
C LEU A 172 5.37 6.25 2.63
N PHE A 173 6.28 5.31 2.39
CA PHE A 173 5.93 3.95 1.99
C PHE A 173 5.93 3.03 3.22
N ILE A 174 4.81 2.35 3.46
CA ILE A 174 4.59 1.50 4.63
C ILE A 174 4.28 0.08 4.17
N SER A 175 5.15 -0.85 4.55
CA SER A 175 4.94 -2.28 4.33
C SER A 175 3.81 -2.83 5.20
N ARG A 176 3.17 -3.89 4.70
CA ARG A 176 2.21 -4.66 5.48
C ARG A 176 2.91 -5.16 6.75
N GLY A 177 2.24 -5.06 7.90
CA GLY A 177 2.78 -5.52 9.18
C GLY A 177 2.73 -7.04 9.29
N ASP A 178 3.56 -7.58 10.18
CA ASP A 178 3.60 -9.02 10.47
C ASP A 178 2.24 -9.48 11.01
N ASP A 179 1.70 -10.55 10.44
CA ASP A 179 0.32 -10.99 10.68
C ASP A 179 0.18 -11.79 11.98
N TRP A 180 0.45 -11.16 13.12
CA TRP A 180 0.17 -11.71 14.47
C TRP A 180 -1.34 -11.87 14.76
N GLY A 181 -2.19 -11.77 13.74
CA GLY A 181 -3.65 -11.84 13.81
C GLY A 181 -4.33 -10.50 14.11
N THR A 182 -5.59 -10.37 13.69
CA THR A 182 -6.39 -9.14 13.81
C THR A 182 -6.69 -8.73 15.26
N LYS A 183 -6.59 -9.66 16.23
CA LYS A 183 -6.87 -9.43 17.65
C LYS A 183 -5.88 -8.46 18.34
N HIS A 184 -4.75 -8.17 17.71
CA HIS A 184 -3.71 -7.33 18.29
C HIS A 184 -3.47 -6.02 17.52
N ARG A 185 -4.30 -5.65 16.53
CA ARG A 185 -4.16 -4.37 15.81
C ARG A 185 -4.79 -3.20 16.59
N VAL A 186 -4.54 -3.13 17.89
CA VAL A 186 -5.29 -2.28 18.84
C VAL A 186 -4.95 -0.80 18.70
N LEU A 187 -3.70 -0.48 18.34
CA LEU A 187 -3.30 0.89 18.03
C LEU A 187 -3.59 1.26 16.58
N SER A 188 -3.15 0.40 15.67
CA SER A 188 -3.15 0.68 14.23
C SER A 188 -4.54 0.60 13.64
N GLY A 189 -5.38 -0.33 14.11
CA GLY A 189 -6.71 -0.59 13.53
C GLY A 189 -6.67 -1.04 12.07
N CYS A 190 -5.51 -1.43 11.54
CA CYS A 190 -5.27 -1.79 10.14
C CYS A 190 -4.04 -2.71 9.99
N ALA A 191 -3.86 -3.28 8.79
CA ALA A 191 -2.79 -4.22 8.49
C ALA A 191 -1.35 -3.64 8.47
N TRP A 192 -1.19 -2.32 8.33
CA TRP A 192 0.14 -1.70 8.14
C TRP A 192 0.88 -1.34 9.44
N ASP A 193 0.33 -1.70 10.59
CA ASP A 193 0.90 -1.44 11.92
C ASP A 193 1.46 0.01 12.09
N ILE A 194 0.64 0.99 11.69
CA ILE A 194 0.93 2.43 11.72
C ILE A 194 0.91 3.03 13.14
N GLY A 195 0.44 2.28 14.13
CA GLY A 195 0.33 2.69 15.52
C GLY A 195 1.65 2.93 16.22
N GLN A 196 2.77 2.50 15.63
CA GLN A 196 4.12 2.73 16.18
C GLN A 196 4.70 4.10 15.81
N PHE A 197 4.14 4.79 14.82
CA PHE A 197 4.55 6.13 14.46
C PHE A 197 4.08 7.13 15.51
N HIS A 198 4.93 8.09 15.85
CA HIS A 198 4.51 9.16 16.77
C HIS A 198 3.55 10.15 16.06
N PRO A 199 2.43 10.55 16.69
CA PRO A 199 1.42 11.42 16.08
C PRO A 199 1.95 12.74 15.51
N ILE A 200 2.98 13.32 16.15
CA ILE A 200 3.61 14.58 15.72
C ILE A 200 4.13 14.55 14.27
N ASP A 201 4.58 13.38 13.81
CA ASP A 201 5.09 13.21 12.45
C ASP A 201 3.95 12.75 11.54
N MET A 202 3.06 11.86 12.01
CA MET A 202 1.90 11.38 11.24
C MET A 202 1.00 12.54 10.76
N GLN A 203 0.74 13.52 11.61
CA GLN A 203 -0.07 14.70 11.26
C GLN A 203 0.57 15.54 10.15
N LYS A 204 1.88 15.46 9.94
CA LYS A 204 2.56 16.23 8.89
C LYS A 204 2.60 15.49 7.56
N VAL A 205 2.34 14.17 7.53
CA VAL A 205 2.44 13.36 6.32
C VAL A 205 1.29 13.68 5.37
N LYS A 206 1.65 14.12 4.16
CA LYS A 206 0.70 14.44 3.10
C LYS A 206 0.49 13.32 2.08
N ARG A 207 1.45 12.39 1.97
CA ARG A 207 1.37 11.28 1.02
C ARG A 207 1.82 9.98 1.64
N VAL A 208 0.99 8.96 1.52
CA VAL A 208 1.23 7.61 2.02
C VAL A 208 1.03 6.61 0.90
N ALA A 209 1.96 5.68 0.77
CA ALA A 209 1.86 4.51 -0.07
C ALA A 209 1.80 3.26 0.81
N LEU A 210 0.76 2.45 0.59
CA LEU A 210 0.50 1.25 1.39
C LEU A 210 0.75 0.00 0.54
N GLU A 211 1.68 -0.83 0.96
CA GLU A 211 1.95 -2.12 0.33
C GLU A 211 0.73 -3.06 0.40
N GLU A 212 0.48 -3.83 -0.66
CA GLU A 212 -0.60 -4.83 -0.74
C GLU A 212 -2.00 -4.28 -0.39
N SER A 213 -2.29 -3.02 -0.77
CA SER A 213 -3.48 -2.30 -0.30
C SER A 213 -4.61 -2.19 -1.33
N THR A 214 -4.33 -2.57 -2.56
CA THR A 214 -5.21 -2.51 -3.73
C THR A 214 -6.45 -3.38 -3.58
N GLY A 215 -6.40 -4.43 -2.74
CA GLY A 215 -7.57 -5.23 -2.35
C GLY A 215 -8.75 -4.37 -1.89
N SER A 216 -8.47 -3.18 -1.35
CA SER A 216 -9.49 -2.18 -1.00
C SER A 216 -10.35 -1.72 -2.17
N LEU A 217 -9.90 -1.87 -3.42
CA LEU A 217 -10.66 -1.52 -4.62
C LEU A 217 -11.83 -2.47 -4.87
N TYR A 218 -11.81 -3.70 -4.34
CA TYR A 218 -12.99 -4.55 -4.35
C TYR A 218 -14.18 -3.88 -3.67
N LEU A 219 -13.90 -3.06 -2.64
CA LEU A 219 -14.94 -2.31 -1.95
C LEU A 219 -15.62 -1.29 -2.84
N ALA A 220 -15.00 -0.82 -3.93
CA ALA A 220 -15.62 0.11 -4.88
C ALA A 220 -16.63 -0.57 -5.81
N HIS A 221 -16.53 -1.87 -6.04
CA HIS A 221 -17.34 -2.56 -7.03
C HIS A 221 -18.68 -3.07 -6.46
N PRO A 222 -19.81 -2.88 -7.16
CA PRO A 222 -21.13 -3.28 -6.65
C PRO A 222 -21.30 -4.79 -6.43
N SER A 223 -20.67 -5.61 -7.26
CA SER A 223 -20.82 -7.08 -7.21
C SER A 223 -19.98 -7.76 -6.11
N PHE A 224 -19.07 -7.04 -5.45
CA PHE A 224 -18.28 -7.61 -4.36
C PHE A 224 -18.97 -7.37 -3.02
N SER A 225 -19.16 -8.44 -2.26
CA SER A 225 -19.84 -8.35 -0.97
C SER A 225 -18.93 -7.66 0.06
N GLN A 226 -19.52 -6.80 0.89
CA GLN A 226 -18.84 -6.20 2.05
C GLN A 226 -18.52 -7.23 3.16
N ALA A 227 -18.88 -8.51 2.97
CA ALA A 227 -18.63 -9.54 3.98
C ALA A 227 -17.14 -9.90 4.09
N ASN A 228 -16.40 -9.83 2.98
CA ASN A 228 -15.00 -10.27 2.92
C ASN A 228 -13.98 -9.13 2.99
N TYR A 229 -14.40 -7.89 2.73
CA TYR A 229 -13.56 -6.71 2.75
C TYR A 229 -14.24 -5.61 3.56
N THR A 230 -13.47 -4.88 4.38
CA THR A 230 -13.99 -3.76 5.18
C THR A 230 -13.22 -2.48 4.91
N LEU A 231 -13.90 -1.34 4.99
CA LEU A 231 -13.26 -0.03 4.95
C LEU A 231 -12.52 0.30 6.25
N ALA A 232 -12.49 -0.59 7.25
CA ALA A 232 -11.92 -0.33 8.56
C ALA A 232 -10.42 0.00 8.46
N ASP A 233 -9.67 -0.79 7.69
CA ASP A 233 -8.23 -0.61 7.53
C ASP A 233 -7.88 0.77 6.96
N LEU A 234 -8.50 1.15 5.84
CA LEU A 234 -8.28 2.49 5.25
C LEU A 234 -8.84 3.60 6.14
N SER A 235 -9.99 3.39 6.80
CA SER A 235 -10.56 4.37 7.72
C SER A 235 -9.60 4.65 8.89
N SER A 236 -8.94 3.62 9.43
CA SER A 236 -7.92 3.78 10.48
C SER A 236 -6.73 4.60 9.98
N VAL A 237 -6.21 4.31 8.77
CA VAL A 237 -5.12 5.08 8.15
C VAL A 237 -5.51 6.55 8.01
N LEU A 238 -6.68 6.85 7.42
CA LEU A 238 -7.11 8.24 7.19
C LEU A 238 -7.35 9.03 8.48
N ARG A 239 -7.72 8.35 9.57
CA ARG A 239 -7.96 8.98 10.87
C ARG A 239 -6.70 9.38 11.60
N VAL A 240 -5.63 8.60 11.45
CA VAL A 240 -4.33 8.92 12.07
C VAL A 240 -3.51 9.88 11.20
N PHE A 241 -3.59 9.75 9.88
CA PHE A 241 -2.97 10.68 8.92
C PHE A 241 -3.97 11.76 8.49
N GLN A 242 -4.28 12.68 9.41
CA GLN A 242 -5.40 13.63 9.27
C GLN A 242 -5.26 14.61 8.09
N HIS A 243 -4.03 14.92 7.69
CA HIS A 243 -3.71 15.90 6.64
C HIS A 243 -3.23 15.23 5.34
N LEU A 244 -3.68 13.98 5.11
CA LEU A 244 -3.31 13.23 3.92
C LEU A 244 -3.96 13.83 2.67
N GLU A 245 -3.14 14.21 1.70
CA GLU A 245 -3.56 14.76 0.40
C GLU A 245 -3.66 13.64 -0.66
N GLU A 246 -2.76 12.65 -0.61
CA GLU A 246 -2.73 11.53 -1.55
C GLU A 246 -2.48 10.19 -0.83
N LEU A 247 -3.29 9.20 -1.19
CA LEU A 247 -3.17 7.81 -0.75
C LEU A 247 -2.89 6.94 -1.98
N LEU A 248 -1.69 6.36 -2.02
CA LEU A 248 -1.26 5.44 -3.06
C LEU A 248 -1.52 4.01 -2.61
N LEU A 249 -2.35 3.30 -3.37
CA LEU A 249 -2.61 1.89 -3.15
C LEU A 249 -1.63 1.07 -4.00
N VAL A 250 -0.71 0.37 -3.36
CA VAL A 250 0.39 -0.32 -4.04
C VAL A 250 0.04 -1.76 -4.35
N GLU A 251 0.04 -2.10 -5.63
CA GLU A 251 -0.20 -3.46 -6.14
C GLU A 251 1.07 -4.30 -6.11
N TRP A 252 2.11 -3.81 -6.80
CA TRP A 252 3.35 -4.53 -6.99
C TRP A 252 4.55 -3.70 -6.57
N SER A 253 5.54 -4.42 -6.08
CA SER A 253 6.86 -3.94 -5.71
C SER A 253 7.94 -4.85 -6.30
N ASP A 254 9.22 -4.47 -6.20
CA ASP A 254 10.34 -5.27 -6.75
C ASP A 254 10.30 -6.76 -6.32
N PRO A 255 9.99 -7.13 -5.06
CA PRO A 255 9.84 -8.54 -4.67
C PRO A 255 8.81 -9.33 -5.50
N TYR A 256 7.68 -8.72 -5.86
CA TYR A 256 6.68 -9.37 -6.70
C TYR A 256 7.20 -9.63 -8.11
N MET A 257 7.95 -8.67 -8.67
CA MET A 257 8.56 -8.83 -9.99
C MET A 257 9.59 -9.96 -10.01
N ASP A 258 10.21 -10.27 -8.86
CA ASP A 258 11.13 -11.39 -8.72
C ASP A 258 10.46 -12.75 -8.81
N GLU A 259 9.23 -12.87 -8.28
CA GLU A 259 8.46 -14.12 -8.30
C GLU A 259 7.92 -14.46 -9.69
N ILE A 260 7.67 -13.45 -10.52
CA ILE A 260 7.06 -13.58 -11.85
C ILE A 260 8.12 -13.80 -12.95
N ARG A 261 9.42 -13.76 -12.61
CA ARG A 261 10.51 -13.95 -13.59
C ARG A 261 10.43 -15.33 -14.27
N PRO A 262 10.54 -15.41 -15.61
CA PRO A 262 10.81 -16.68 -16.29
C PRO A 262 12.14 -17.25 -15.81
N LEU A 263 12.15 -18.54 -15.42
CA LEU A 263 13.32 -19.28 -14.88
C LEU A 263 14.61 -19.12 -15.72
N LYS A 264 14.48 -18.76 -17.01
CA LYS A 264 15.57 -18.64 -17.99
C LYS A 264 16.19 -17.24 -18.11
N THR A 265 15.71 -16.24 -17.37
CA THR A 265 16.26 -14.86 -17.42
C THR A 265 17.00 -14.52 -16.13
N SER A 266 18.17 -15.14 -15.94
CA SER A 266 19.10 -14.78 -14.86
C SER A 266 19.83 -13.46 -15.18
N ILE A 267 19.09 -12.35 -15.18
CA ILE A 267 19.75 -11.04 -15.01
C ILE A 267 20.20 -11.01 -13.55
N ALA A 268 21.50 -11.18 -13.36
CA ALA A 268 22.16 -11.21 -12.06
C ALA A 268 21.63 -10.07 -11.18
N ARG A 269 21.00 -10.41 -10.04
CA ARG A 269 20.81 -9.43 -8.98
C ARG A 269 22.17 -8.81 -8.72
N GLY A 270 22.26 -7.48 -8.82
CA GLY A 270 23.35 -6.74 -8.22
C GLY A 270 23.37 -7.10 -6.73
N THR A 271 24.36 -7.89 -6.33
CA THR A 271 24.70 -8.12 -4.93
C THR A 271 24.74 -6.78 -4.22
N LYS A 272 23.89 -6.57 -3.18
CA LYS A 272 23.84 -5.40 -2.28
C LYS A 272 24.95 -4.38 -2.58
N ARG A 273 24.68 -3.48 -3.53
CA ARG A 273 25.56 -2.35 -3.79
C ARG A 273 25.22 -1.26 -2.78
N HIS A 274 26.24 -0.49 -2.43
CA HIS A 274 26.25 0.45 -1.32
C HIS A 274 25.01 1.38 -1.28
N ASN A 275 24.68 1.92 -0.10
CA ASN A 275 23.50 2.80 0.16
C ASN A 275 23.41 4.09 -0.71
N TYR A 276 24.33 4.31 -1.66
CA TYR A 276 24.34 5.40 -2.63
C TYR A 276 24.09 4.92 -4.07
N ASP A 277 23.77 3.64 -4.27
CA ASP A 277 23.37 3.13 -5.58
C ASP A 277 21.98 3.67 -5.96
N THR A 278 21.96 4.55 -6.96
CA THR A 278 20.74 5.21 -7.44
C THR A 278 19.93 4.33 -8.39
N GLU A 279 20.45 3.17 -8.83
CA GLU A 279 19.72 2.23 -9.70
C GLU A 279 18.48 1.63 -9.02
N PHE A 280 18.42 1.69 -7.68
CA PHE A 280 17.30 1.19 -6.87
C PHE A 280 16.46 2.30 -6.25
N ILE A 281 16.51 3.53 -6.78
CA ILE A 281 15.56 4.58 -6.35
C ILE A 281 14.17 4.14 -6.79
N TRP A 282 13.31 3.90 -5.79
CA TRP A 282 11.92 3.57 -6.04
C TRP A 282 11.18 4.78 -6.57
N SER A 283 10.44 4.54 -7.65
CA SER A 283 9.45 5.44 -8.22
C SER A 283 8.13 4.68 -8.36
N TYR A 284 7.09 5.37 -8.81
CA TYR A 284 5.81 4.72 -9.06
C TYR A 284 5.38 4.88 -10.50
N GLN A 285 4.65 3.87 -10.97
CA GLN A 285 3.90 3.92 -12.21
C GLN A 285 2.43 3.66 -11.88
N PRO A 286 1.47 4.46 -12.41
CA PRO A 286 0.06 4.17 -12.24
C PRO A 286 -0.29 2.77 -12.76
N VAL A 287 -1.24 2.13 -12.07
CA VAL A 287 -1.89 0.93 -12.59
C VAL A 287 -2.71 1.35 -13.82
N SER A 288 -2.58 0.59 -14.90
CA SER A 288 -3.23 0.78 -16.19
C SER A 288 -4.10 -0.42 -16.52
N GLU A 289 -5.15 -0.24 -17.33
CA GLU A 289 -6.05 -1.33 -17.76
C GLU A 289 -5.30 -2.45 -18.49
N VAL A 290 -4.11 -2.16 -19.03
CA VAL A 290 -3.23 -3.20 -19.59
C VAL A 290 -2.80 -4.21 -18.53
N ASP A 291 -2.65 -3.81 -17.26
CA ASP A 291 -2.26 -4.72 -16.18
C ASP A 291 -3.31 -5.79 -15.95
N ALA A 292 -4.60 -5.44 -16.08
CA ALA A 292 -5.69 -6.40 -16.01
C ALA A 292 -5.68 -7.42 -17.16
N LEU A 293 -5.11 -7.07 -18.32
CA LEU A 293 -5.00 -7.98 -19.47
C LEU A 293 -3.98 -9.09 -19.26
N LEU A 294 -2.98 -8.89 -18.39
CA LEU A 294 -1.95 -9.88 -18.11
C LEU A 294 -2.57 -11.21 -17.63
N GLN A 295 -3.66 -11.14 -16.86
CA GLN A 295 -4.38 -12.30 -16.33
C GLN A 295 -5.24 -12.95 -17.41
N MET A 296 -5.85 -12.16 -18.28
CA MET A 296 -6.77 -12.67 -19.29
C MET A 296 -6.04 -13.31 -20.48
N PHE A 297 -4.82 -12.82 -20.77
CA PHE A 297 -4.01 -13.27 -21.89
C PHE A 297 -2.58 -13.57 -21.44
N PRO A 298 -2.36 -14.66 -20.67
CA PRO A 298 -1.02 -15.08 -20.24
C PRO A 298 -0.17 -15.61 -21.41
N PRO A 299 1.17 -15.69 -21.27
CA PRO A 299 2.07 -16.33 -22.25
C PRO A 299 1.83 -17.84 -22.39
N GLU A 300 2.21 -18.41 -23.55
CA GLU A 300 2.01 -19.85 -23.88
C GLU A 300 2.91 -20.80 -23.07
N ASP A 301 4.13 -20.39 -22.70
CA ASP A 301 5.14 -21.25 -22.02
C ASP A 301 5.01 -21.26 -20.47
N TYR A 302 3.89 -20.79 -19.92
CA TYR A 302 3.72 -20.63 -18.48
C TYR A 302 3.17 -21.94 -17.86
N MET A 303 4.07 -22.77 -17.31
CA MET A 303 3.69 -23.99 -16.58
C MET A 303 2.84 -23.64 -15.34
N SER A 304 1.52 -23.84 -15.47
CA SER A 304 0.53 -24.23 -14.45
C SER A 304 0.46 -23.45 -13.11
N THR A 305 -0.72 -22.85 -12.86
CA THR A 305 -1.37 -22.46 -11.59
C THR A 305 -0.98 -21.18 -10.81
N LEU A 306 0.20 -20.58 -11.00
CA LEU A 306 0.56 -19.30 -10.33
C LEU A 306 0.42 -18.05 -11.23
N ALA A 307 0.21 -18.25 -12.53
CA ALA A 307 0.41 -17.22 -13.57
C ALA A 307 -0.61 -16.07 -13.61
N VAL A 308 -1.65 -16.14 -12.77
CA VAL A 308 -2.84 -15.29 -12.85
C VAL A 308 -3.37 -14.89 -11.46
N THR A 309 -2.91 -15.54 -10.38
CA THR A 309 -3.34 -15.24 -9.01
C THR A 309 -2.75 -13.93 -8.46
N CYS A 310 -1.78 -13.32 -9.14
CA CYS A 310 -0.98 -12.19 -8.63
C CYS A 310 -1.35 -10.80 -9.21
N ILE A 311 -2.38 -10.69 -10.07
CA ILE A 311 -2.84 -9.38 -10.61
C ILE A 311 -3.90 -8.73 -9.71
N GLY A 312 -4.10 -9.36 -8.55
CA GLY A 312 -4.91 -8.84 -7.47
C GLY A 312 -6.32 -8.48 -7.93
N PRO A 313 -6.93 -7.45 -7.34
CA PRO A 313 -8.29 -7.02 -7.67
C PRO A 313 -8.52 -6.59 -9.10
N TYR A 314 -7.46 -6.20 -9.81
CA TYR A 314 -7.61 -5.46 -11.06
C TYR A 314 -8.19 -6.30 -12.19
N GLY A 315 -7.65 -7.48 -12.42
CA GLY A 315 -8.15 -8.35 -13.48
C GLY A 315 -9.58 -8.81 -13.20
N GLU A 316 -9.91 -9.21 -11.96
CA GLU A 316 -11.27 -9.61 -11.58
C GLU A 316 -12.28 -8.47 -11.69
N LEU A 317 -11.91 -7.28 -11.23
CA LEU A 317 -12.79 -6.12 -11.30
C LEU A 317 -12.96 -5.66 -12.77
N PHE A 318 -11.90 -5.70 -13.58
CA PHE A 318 -11.94 -5.30 -14.99
C PHE A 318 -12.76 -6.27 -15.83
N LYS A 319 -12.60 -7.59 -15.62
CA LYS A 319 -13.40 -8.65 -16.28
C LYS A 319 -14.92 -8.39 -16.16
N ASN A 320 -15.36 -7.95 -14.99
CA ASN A 320 -16.78 -7.73 -14.70
C ASN A 320 -17.33 -6.41 -15.29
N HIS A 321 -16.45 -5.52 -15.76
CA HIS A 321 -16.83 -4.18 -16.19
C HIS A 321 -16.98 -4.10 -17.72
N LYS A 322 -18.22 -4.26 -18.21
CA LYS A 322 -18.52 -4.36 -19.65
C LYS A 322 -18.80 -3.01 -20.34
N GLN A 323 -19.04 -1.94 -19.59
CA GLN A 323 -19.46 -0.63 -20.10
C GLN A 323 -18.35 0.41 -19.94
N LEU A 324 -17.32 0.34 -20.79
CA LEU A 324 -16.17 1.23 -20.70
C LEU A 324 -16.07 2.22 -21.86
N GLN A 325 -15.53 3.40 -21.59
CA GLN A 325 -14.67 4.08 -22.53
C GLN A 325 -13.20 3.72 -22.24
N ARG A 326 -12.32 3.98 -23.19
CA ARG A 326 -10.92 3.58 -23.11
C ARG A 326 -10.19 4.33 -21.99
N ASN A 327 -9.44 3.60 -21.17
CA ASN A 327 -8.58 4.12 -20.08
C ASN A 327 -9.32 4.93 -18.98
N GLU A 328 -10.64 4.74 -18.82
CA GLU A 328 -11.42 5.41 -17.76
C GLU A 328 -11.71 4.52 -16.55
N TYR A 329 -11.32 3.25 -16.60
CA TYR A 329 -11.79 2.27 -15.66
C TYR A 329 -11.26 2.54 -14.25
N PHE A 330 -9.96 2.79 -14.13
CA PHE A 330 -9.35 3.04 -12.83
C PHE A 330 -9.80 4.35 -12.21
N ASP A 331 -10.05 5.37 -13.02
CA ASP A 331 -10.61 6.64 -12.56
C ASP A 331 -12.01 6.44 -11.96
N ILE A 332 -12.87 5.64 -12.62
CA ILE A 332 -14.21 5.31 -12.12
C ILE A 332 -14.11 4.55 -10.79
N ILE A 333 -13.28 3.51 -10.72
CA ILE A 333 -13.15 2.67 -9.51
C ILE A 333 -12.54 3.47 -8.35
N GLN A 334 -11.49 4.25 -8.58
CA GLN A 334 -10.86 5.10 -7.56
C GLN A 334 -11.84 6.18 -7.07
N THR A 335 -12.63 6.79 -7.97
CA THR A 335 -13.68 7.74 -7.59
C THR A 335 -14.79 7.10 -6.76
N SER A 336 -15.21 5.89 -7.14
CA SER A 336 -16.17 5.10 -6.36
C SER A 336 -15.65 4.77 -4.96
N LEU A 337 -14.38 4.38 -4.83
CA LEU A 337 -13.75 4.12 -3.53
C LEU A 337 -13.73 5.38 -2.67
N ARG A 338 -13.34 6.52 -3.23
CA ARG A 338 -13.34 7.82 -2.52
C ARG A 338 -14.73 8.18 -2.01
N LYS A 339 -15.78 7.97 -2.82
CA LYS A 339 -17.17 8.19 -2.39
C LYS A 339 -17.54 7.30 -1.21
N LYS A 340 -17.20 6.00 -1.26
CA LYS A 340 -17.48 5.06 -0.16
C LYS A 340 -16.70 5.38 1.11
N LEU A 341 -15.46 5.86 0.99
CA LEU A 341 -14.67 6.36 2.13
C LEU A 341 -15.32 7.60 2.77
N ALA A 342 -15.82 8.54 1.95
CA ALA A 342 -16.55 9.71 2.46
C ALA A 342 -17.84 9.31 3.18
N GLU A 343 -18.61 8.38 2.62
CA GLU A 343 -19.81 7.81 3.26
C GLU A 343 -19.46 7.12 4.59
N ASN A 344 -18.38 6.35 4.64
CA ASN A 344 -17.90 5.70 5.86
C ASN A 344 -17.50 6.73 6.92
N ARG A 345 -16.72 7.75 6.58
CA ARG A 345 -16.36 8.85 7.49
C ARG A 345 -17.62 9.49 8.07
N ASN A 346 -18.59 9.85 7.24
CA ASN A 346 -19.82 10.49 7.68
C ASN A 346 -20.61 9.58 8.65
N ARG A 347 -20.66 8.26 8.39
CA ARG A 347 -21.26 7.29 9.31
C ARG A 347 -20.53 7.23 10.65
N VAL A 348 -19.19 7.15 10.64
CA VAL A 348 -18.37 7.15 11.87
C VAL A 348 -18.63 8.42 12.67
N VAL A 349 -18.49 9.60 12.05
CA VAL A 349 -18.74 10.89 12.71
C VAL A 349 -20.16 10.97 13.28
N SER A 350 -21.18 10.50 12.54
CA SER A 350 -22.57 10.51 13.01
C SER A 350 -22.80 9.64 14.25
N ARG A 351 -22.10 8.50 14.36
CA ARG A 351 -22.21 7.55 15.46
C ARG A 351 -21.57 8.07 16.74
N TYR A 352 -20.52 8.87 16.61
CA TYR A 352 -19.73 9.38 17.73
C TYR A 352 -19.93 10.90 17.95
N LYS A 353 -21.14 11.42 17.70
CA LYS A 353 -21.47 12.87 17.74
C LYS A 353 -21.11 13.70 19.00
N PRO A 354 -20.83 13.15 20.21
CA PRO A 354 -20.26 13.97 21.30
C PRO A 354 -18.72 14.01 21.28
N ASP A 355 -18.06 13.22 20.44
CA ASP A 355 -16.64 12.87 20.51
C ASP A 355 -15.83 13.45 19.34
N VAL A 356 -15.55 14.76 19.39
CA VAL A 356 -14.36 15.42 18.80
C VAL A 356 -14.51 16.06 17.41
N GLU A 357 -13.76 17.16 17.29
CA GLU A 357 -12.96 17.70 16.19
C GLU A 357 -12.25 16.67 15.25
N LEU A 358 -12.67 15.40 15.24
CA LEU A 358 -12.13 14.30 14.42
C LEU A 358 -12.66 14.42 12.99
N TRP A 359 -12.26 15.47 12.31
CA TRP A 359 -12.49 15.63 10.89
C TRP A 359 -11.20 15.29 10.13
N TRP A 360 -11.29 14.36 9.19
CA TRP A 360 -10.23 14.09 8.23
C TRP A 360 -10.76 14.24 6.81
N GLU A 361 -9.89 14.67 5.91
CA GLU A 361 -10.22 14.80 4.49
C GLU A 361 -10.10 13.45 3.78
N ILE A 362 -10.83 13.30 2.66
CA ILE A 362 -10.69 12.11 1.82
C ILE A 362 -9.66 12.44 0.74
N PRO A 363 -8.47 11.84 0.79
CA PRO A 363 -7.38 12.16 -0.12
C PRO A 363 -7.75 11.77 -1.56
N LYS A 364 -6.93 12.21 -2.50
CA LYS A 364 -6.84 11.55 -3.80
C LYS A 364 -6.39 10.11 -3.56
N VAL A 365 -7.04 9.15 -4.22
CA VAL A 365 -6.68 7.74 -4.14
C VAL A 365 -6.17 7.33 -5.50
N THR A 366 -4.98 6.73 -5.56
CA THR A 366 -4.39 6.30 -6.83
C THR A 366 -3.79 4.90 -6.67
N ALA A 367 -4.16 4.01 -7.58
CA ALA A 367 -3.57 2.69 -7.71
C ALA A 367 -2.22 2.81 -8.42
N VAL A 368 -1.16 2.25 -7.82
CA VAL A 368 0.19 2.35 -8.36
C VAL A 368 0.97 1.03 -8.20
N HIS A 369 2.01 0.88 -9.00
CA HIS A 369 3.12 -0.02 -8.72
C HIS A 369 4.30 0.79 -8.22
N VAL A 370 4.98 0.36 -7.14
CA VAL A 370 6.13 1.07 -6.55
C VAL A 370 7.35 0.18 -6.64
N MET A 371 8.28 0.52 -7.52
CA MET A 371 9.42 -0.35 -7.86
C MET A 371 10.63 0.46 -8.34
N SER A 372 11.77 -0.22 -8.41
CA SER A 372 12.98 0.30 -9.06
C SER A 372 12.79 0.42 -10.57
N ASN A 373 13.72 1.09 -11.25
CA ASN A 373 13.75 1.18 -12.72
C ASN A 373 13.71 -0.20 -13.37
N TRP A 374 14.39 -1.18 -12.77
CA TRP A 374 14.39 -2.56 -13.23
C TRP A 374 12.99 -3.19 -13.19
N GLY A 375 12.23 -2.99 -12.10
CA GLY A 375 10.85 -3.47 -12.01
C GLY A 375 9.96 -2.85 -13.09
N HIS A 376 10.10 -1.53 -13.32
CA HIS A 376 9.34 -0.82 -14.35
C HIS A 376 9.65 -1.33 -15.76
N GLU A 377 10.91 -1.64 -16.07
CA GLU A 377 11.29 -2.22 -17.35
C GLU A 377 10.63 -3.59 -17.60
N ILE A 378 10.55 -4.43 -16.56
CA ILE A 378 9.88 -5.73 -16.67
C ILE A 378 8.38 -5.56 -16.87
N LEU A 379 7.76 -4.71 -16.06
CA LEU A 379 6.34 -4.40 -16.18
C LEU A 379 6.00 -3.91 -17.60
N GLY A 380 6.83 -3.02 -18.15
CA GLY A 380 6.68 -2.54 -19.53
C GLY A 380 6.68 -3.66 -20.56
N ARG A 381 7.63 -4.60 -20.48
CA ARG A 381 7.70 -5.77 -21.39
C ARG A 381 6.49 -6.68 -21.26
N GLU A 382 6.03 -6.93 -20.04
CA GLU A 382 4.85 -7.75 -19.81
C GLU A 382 3.59 -7.10 -20.38
N ARG A 383 3.41 -5.80 -20.17
CA ARG A 383 2.30 -5.02 -20.74
C ARG A 383 2.30 -5.06 -22.27
N GLU A 384 3.45 -4.85 -22.91
CA GLU A 384 3.61 -4.99 -24.36
C GLU A 384 3.28 -6.40 -24.85
N GLY A 385 3.74 -7.42 -24.11
CA GLY A 385 3.45 -8.82 -24.38
C GLY A 385 1.95 -9.11 -24.37
N ALA A 386 1.23 -8.67 -23.33
CA ALA A 386 -0.22 -8.83 -23.23
C ALA A 386 -0.96 -8.17 -24.39
N LEU A 387 -0.59 -6.93 -24.73
CA LEU A 387 -1.19 -6.21 -25.85
C LEU A 387 -0.94 -6.92 -27.18
N SER A 388 0.29 -7.37 -27.43
CA SER A 388 0.63 -8.12 -28.65
C SER A 388 -0.22 -9.38 -28.78
N ARG A 389 -0.43 -10.12 -27.68
CA ARG A 389 -1.25 -11.34 -27.65
C ARG A 389 -2.72 -11.06 -27.97
N ILE A 390 -3.35 -10.09 -27.30
CA ILE A 390 -4.76 -9.75 -27.58
C ILE A 390 -4.97 -9.23 -29.01
N PHE A 391 -4.03 -8.43 -29.55
CA PHE A 391 -4.10 -7.96 -30.93
C PHE A 391 -3.99 -9.10 -31.95
N LYS A 392 -3.09 -10.06 -31.73
CA LYS A 392 -2.96 -11.26 -32.58
C LYS A 392 -4.25 -12.08 -32.59
N LEU A 393 -4.83 -12.34 -31.41
CA LEU A 393 -6.08 -13.09 -31.27
C LEU A 393 -7.26 -12.37 -31.95
N ARG A 394 -7.39 -11.06 -31.77
CA ARG A 394 -8.42 -10.25 -32.43
C ARG A 394 -8.27 -10.24 -33.95
N LYS A 395 -7.04 -10.17 -34.46
CA LYS A 395 -6.78 -10.26 -35.90
C LYS A 395 -7.18 -11.62 -36.46
N LYS A 396 -6.82 -12.70 -35.77
CA LYS A 396 -7.20 -14.08 -36.13
C LYS A 396 -8.72 -14.22 -36.18
N TRP A 397 -9.41 -13.80 -35.12
CA TRP A 397 -10.88 -13.87 -35.04
C TRP A 397 -11.58 -13.09 -36.16
N LYS A 398 -11.14 -11.86 -36.46
CA LYS A 398 -11.70 -11.07 -37.58
C LYS A 398 -11.49 -11.74 -38.93
N ALA A 399 -10.35 -12.42 -39.12
CA ALA A 399 -10.07 -13.16 -40.35
C ALA A 399 -10.98 -14.39 -40.50
N ASP A 400 -11.20 -15.12 -39.41
CA ASP A 400 -12.08 -16.30 -39.40
C ASP A 400 -13.55 -15.92 -39.65
N GLN A 401 -14.04 -14.82 -39.05
CA GLN A 401 -15.37 -14.29 -39.36
C GLN A 401 -15.54 -13.95 -40.85
N LYS A 402 -14.54 -13.31 -41.46
CA LYS A 402 -14.58 -12.96 -42.89
C LYS A 402 -14.60 -14.21 -43.80
N ARG A 403 -13.96 -15.30 -43.38
CA ARG A 403 -14.01 -16.59 -44.09
C ARG A 403 -15.41 -17.21 -44.02
N GLN A 404 -16.02 -17.20 -42.83
CA GLN A 404 -17.38 -17.71 -42.60
C GLN A 404 -18.46 -16.88 -43.32
N SER A 405 -18.29 -15.55 -43.40
CA SER A 405 -19.25 -14.68 -44.11
C SER A 405 -19.17 -14.80 -45.64
N ASN A 406 -18.05 -15.29 -46.18
CA ASN A 406 -17.80 -15.36 -47.62
C ASN A 406 -18.14 -16.74 -48.24
N SER A 407 -18.51 -17.74 -47.44
CA SER A 407 -18.96 -19.05 -47.93
C SER A 407 -20.48 -19.07 -48.07
N LEU A 408 -21.00 -18.97 -49.31
CA LEU A 408 -21.95 -19.92 -49.97
C LEU A 408 -22.57 -19.33 -51.29
N PRO A 409 -22.81 -20.17 -52.34
CA PRO A 409 -23.88 -21.16 -52.31
C PRO A 409 -23.49 -22.63 -52.61
N GLN A 410 -24.36 -23.49 -52.08
CA GLN A 410 -24.56 -24.95 -52.16
C GLN A 410 -23.67 -25.78 -53.11
N ARG A 411 -23.18 -26.91 -52.57
CA ARG A 411 -23.12 -28.17 -53.31
C ARG A 411 -23.82 -29.26 -52.50
N GLU A 412 -24.81 -29.88 -53.14
CA GLU A 412 -25.46 -31.11 -52.72
C GLU A 412 -24.44 -32.24 -52.59
N GLY A 413 -24.71 -33.16 -51.65
CA GLY A 413 -24.28 -34.55 -51.67
C GLY A 413 -22.79 -34.82 -51.53
N ASP A 414 -22.35 -35.20 -50.33
CA ASP A 414 -22.04 -36.61 -50.07
C ASP A 414 -21.61 -36.79 -48.60
N GLY A 415 -22.12 -37.85 -48.00
CA GLY A 415 -21.93 -38.17 -46.60
C GLY A 415 -20.48 -38.50 -46.28
N TYR A 416 -19.96 -37.83 -45.27
CA TYR A 416 -18.90 -38.36 -44.42
C TYR A 416 -19.28 -38.03 -42.98
N GLU A 417 -19.78 -39.04 -42.28
CA GLU A 417 -19.58 -39.18 -40.83
C GLU A 417 -18.07 -39.13 -40.60
N ALA A 418 -17.55 -37.98 -40.19
CA ALA A 418 -16.21 -37.85 -39.68
C ALA A 418 -16.18 -36.67 -38.70
N ASP A 419 -15.94 -37.01 -37.44
CA ASP A 419 -15.26 -36.18 -36.45
C ASP A 419 -16.07 -35.12 -35.67
N GLU A 420 -17.31 -35.41 -35.26
CA GLU A 420 -17.88 -34.77 -34.05
C GLU A 420 -17.09 -35.15 -32.78
N GLU A 421 -16.25 -36.17 -32.86
CA GLU A 421 -15.34 -36.62 -31.80
C GLU A 421 -14.08 -35.74 -31.67
N ALA A 422 -13.73 -34.92 -32.69
CA ALA A 422 -12.64 -33.95 -32.60
C ALA A 422 -13.07 -32.60 -31.99
N TYR A 423 -14.37 -32.37 -31.82
CA TYR A 423 -14.90 -31.18 -31.11
C TYR A 423 -15.12 -31.45 -29.61
N ASN A 424 -15.06 -32.72 -29.17
CA ASN A 424 -15.42 -33.15 -27.82
C ASN A 424 -14.34 -33.96 -27.08
N LEU A 425 -13.09 -34.01 -27.57
CA LEU A 425 -11.96 -34.65 -26.88
C LEU A 425 -10.81 -33.67 -26.60
N ALA A 426 -11.07 -32.78 -25.66
CA ALA A 426 -10.10 -32.35 -24.67
C ALA A 426 -10.89 -31.98 -23.40
N LEU A 427 -11.20 -32.98 -22.58
CA LEU A 427 -11.48 -32.75 -21.16
C LEU A 427 -10.15 -32.35 -20.49
N GLU A 428 -9.72 -31.13 -20.73
CA GLU A 428 -8.88 -30.36 -19.82
C GLU A 428 -9.81 -29.27 -19.29
N GLU A 429 -9.97 -29.18 -17.96
CA GLU A 429 -10.91 -28.29 -17.24
C GLU A 429 -11.38 -27.09 -18.08
N GLU A 430 -12.69 -27.02 -18.40
CA GLU A 430 -13.28 -25.87 -19.11
C GLU A 430 -12.74 -24.59 -18.48
N ASP A 431 -11.88 -23.88 -19.21
CA ASP A 431 -11.29 -22.64 -18.73
C ASP A 431 -12.46 -21.72 -18.37
N PRO A 432 -12.70 -21.44 -17.06
CA PRO A 432 -13.89 -20.71 -16.64
C PRO A 432 -13.90 -19.27 -17.18
N TYR A 433 -12.77 -18.85 -17.75
CA TYR A 433 -12.58 -17.55 -18.36
C TYR A 433 -12.68 -17.56 -19.89
N GLU A 434 -12.88 -18.69 -20.55
CA GLU A 434 -12.85 -18.78 -22.02
C GLU A 434 -13.93 -17.90 -22.68
N ALA A 435 -15.17 -17.96 -22.16
CA ALA A 435 -16.26 -17.12 -22.62
C ALA A 435 -15.96 -15.62 -22.42
N GLN A 436 -15.30 -15.28 -21.31
CA GLN A 436 -14.93 -13.91 -20.98
C GLN A 436 -13.78 -13.40 -21.87
N ARG A 437 -12.73 -14.20 -22.09
CA ARG A 437 -11.64 -13.90 -23.03
C ARG A 437 -12.19 -13.72 -24.43
N THR A 438 -13.11 -14.58 -24.84
CA THR A 438 -13.79 -14.49 -26.13
C THR A 438 -14.55 -13.17 -26.27
N TRP A 439 -15.31 -12.75 -25.25
CA TRP A 439 -15.95 -11.44 -25.26
C TRP A 439 -14.94 -10.29 -25.41
N TRP A 440 -13.84 -10.33 -24.67
CA TRP A 440 -12.78 -9.32 -24.78
C TRP A 440 -12.11 -9.29 -26.16
N ILE A 441 -11.91 -10.44 -26.79
CA ILE A 441 -11.39 -10.51 -28.17
C ILE A 441 -12.37 -9.89 -29.16
N ARG A 442 -13.67 -10.14 -29.02
CA ARG A 442 -14.73 -9.71 -29.95
C ARG A 442 -15.12 -8.25 -29.79
N GLU A 443 -15.52 -7.89 -28.58
CA GLU A 443 -16.24 -6.65 -28.25
C GLU A 443 -15.47 -5.76 -27.27
N GLY A 444 -14.51 -6.32 -26.53
CA GLY A 444 -13.79 -5.58 -25.50
C GLY A 444 -12.96 -4.40 -26.01
N ILE A 445 -12.76 -3.38 -25.17
CA ILE A 445 -11.83 -2.29 -25.48
C ILE A 445 -10.42 -2.78 -25.18
N VAL A 446 -9.55 -2.80 -26.18
CA VAL A 446 -8.12 -3.05 -25.96
C VAL A 446 -7.51 -1.74 -25.47
N PRO A 447 -6.95 -1.66 -24.25
CA PRO A 447 -6.31 -0.44 -23.75
C PRO A 447 -5.09 -0.05 -24.60
N PHE A 448 -4.57 1.17 -24.43
CA PHE A 448 -3.24 1.53 -24.94
C PHE A 448 -2.24 1.53 -23.79
N LEU A 449 -0.96 1.42 -24.11
CA LEU A 449 0.07 1.96 -23.22
C LEU A 449 -0.03 3.47 -23.30
N ASP A 450 -0.30 4.13 -22.19
CA ASP A 450 -0.06 5.55 -22.10
C ASP A 450 1.47 5.75 -22.14
N GLU A 451 1.95 6.64 -23.04
CA GLU A 451 3.38 6.94 -23.23
C GLU A 451 4.01 7.62 -22.00
#